data_AF-K1QCM2-F1
#
_entry.id   AF-K1QCM2-F1
#
_cell.length_a   1.000
_cell.length_b   1.000
_cell.length_c   1.000
_cell.angle_alpha   90.00
_cell.angle_beta   90.00
_cell.angle_gamma   90.00
#
_symmetry.space_group_name_H-M   'P 1'
#
loop_
_entity.id
_entity.type
_entity.pdbx_description
1 polymer ?
#
loop_
_entity_poly.entity_id
_entity_poly.type
_entity_poly.pdbx_seq_one_letter_code
_entity_poly.pdbx_strand_id
1 'polypeptide(L)'
;MAGLLLVAAIVHVFVPVLPQNPLGGSASECCEAQADTLQGILQRVTSLEREVQTLKAENAILLKNASSDVALQNEIAQLKSQQQPIAFFAELSNDMVNPSSGQTVVFDQILTNIGNAYNPSTGIFTAPLPGTYHFNVVLSSPENRDGAHYMHFFLLQNGRKFAYLFLDHNTDY
;
A
#
# COMPACT_ATOMS: atom_id res chain seq x y z
N MET A 1 -99.89 43.32 -77.82
CA MET A 1 -98.66 42.77 -77.24
C MET A 1 -98.08 43.81 -76.29
N ALA A 2 -98.39 43.71 -75.00
CA ALA A 2 -97.74 44.46 -73.93
C ALA A 2 -97.46 43.45 -72.82
N GLY A 3 -96.18 43.15 -72.61
CA GLY A 3 -95.70 42.08 -71.74
C GLY A 3 -95.77 42.49 -70.26
N LEU A 4 -96.41 41.65 -69.47
CA LEU A 4 -96.46 41.69 -68.01
C LEU A 4 -95.08 41.29 -67.47
N LEU A 5 -94.36 42.22 -66.83
CA LEU A 5 -93.09 41.95 -66.17
C LEU A 5 -93.36 41.64 -64.69
N LEU A 6 -93.29 40.37 -64.29
CA LEU A 6 -93.29 39.96 -62.88
C LEU A 6 -91.84 39.97 -62.37
N VAL A 7 -91.55 40.78 -61.35
CA VAL A 7 -90.28 40.77 -60.64
C VAL A 7 -90.48 40.05 -59.31
N ALA A 8 -89.89 38.86 -59.16
CA ALA A 8 -89.85 38.13 -57.89
C ALA A 8 -88.55 38.46 -57.15
N ALA A 9 -88.65 38.94 -55.90
CA ALA A 9 -87.50 39.17 -55.03
C ALA A 9 -87.33 37.96 -54.09
N ILE A 10 -86.20 37.25 -54.21
CA ILE A 10 -85.81 36.17 -53.29
C ILE A 10 -84.98 36.79 -52.16
N VAL A 11 -85.49 36.74 -50.93
CA VAL A 11 -84.76 37.13 -49.72
C VAL A 11 -83.89 35.94 -49.27
N HIS A 12 -82.58 36.04 -49.45
CA HIS A 12 -81.63 35.09 -48.85
C HIS A 12 -81.48 35.40 -47.36
N VAL A 13 -81.96 34.50 -46.50
CA VAL A 13 -81.69 34.54 -45.06
C VAL A 13 -80.27 34.03 -44.83
N PHE A 14 -79.39 34.90 -44.35
CA PHE A 14 -78.02 34.56 -43.96
C PHE A 14 -78.04 33.96 -42.54
N VAL A 15 -77.74 32.67 -42.42
CA VAL A 15 -77.52 32.02 -41.11
C VAL A 15 -76.02 32.06 -40.81
N PRO A 16 -75.57 32.69 -39.71
CA PRO A 16 -74.14 32.75 -39.41
C PRO A 16 -73.64 31.37 -38.96
N VAL A 17 -72.59 30.89 -39.61
CA VAL A 17 -71.82 29.71 -39.17
C VAL A 17 -70.90 30.16 -38.03
N LEU A 18 -71.07 29.58 -36.84
CA LEU A 18 -70.14 29.77 -35.73
C LEU A 18 -68.81 29.07 -36.07
N PRO A 19 -67.64 29.67 -35.75
CA PRO A 19 -66.36 29.05 -36.00
C PRO A 19 -66.18 27.81 -35.11
N GLN A 20 -66.17 26.63 -35.71
CA GLN A 20 -65.70 25.40 -35.08
C GLN A 20 -64.17 25.37 -35.18
N ASN A 21 -63.48 25.41 -34.04
CA ASN A 21 -62.04 25.24 -33.98
C ASN A 21 -61.71 23.74 -34.19
N PRO A 22 -60.96 23.35 -35.24
CA PRO A 22 -60.80 21.94 -35.62
C PRO A 22 -59.75 21.17 -34.80
N LEU A 23 -59.22 21.77 -33.73
CA LEU A 23 -58.30 21.13 -32.78
C LEU A 23 -58.87 21.35 -31.38
N GLY A 24 -59.62 20.37 -30.88
CA GLY A 24 -60.36 20.42 -29.61
C GLY A 24 -59.49 20.33 -28.35
N GLY A 25 -58.35 21.03 -28.30
CA GLY A 25 -57.57 21.21 -27.07
C GLY A 25 -57.62 22.68 -26.66
N SER A 26 -58.05 22.97 -25.43
CA SER A 26 -58.02 24.34 -24.90
C SER A 26 -56.58 24.72 -24.52
N ALA A 27 -56.24 26.01 -24.58
CA ALA A 27 -54.93 26.50 -24.11
C ALA A 27 -54.62 26.12 -22.64
N SER A 28 -55.67 25.83 -21.85
CA SER A 28 -55.59 25.37 -20.46
C SER A 28 -54.99 23.96 -20.32
N GLU A 29 -55.38 23.02 -21.19
CA GLU A 29 -54.87 21.64 -21.17
C GLU A 29 -53.38 21.57 -21.58
N CYS A 30 -52.94 22.46 -22.47
CA CYS A 30 -51.54 22.56 -22.85
C CYS A 30 -50.67 23.13 -21.72
N CYS A 31 -51.19 24.09 -20.95
CA CYS A 31 -50.51 24.65 -19.79
C CYS A 31 -50.41 23.67 -18.61
N GLU A 32 -51.44 22.87 -18.34
CA GLU A 32 -51.41 21.84 -17.29
C GLU A 32 -50.42 20.71 -17.63
N ALA A 33 -50.43 20.20 -18.86
CA ALA A 33 -49.47 19.17 -19.28
C ALA A 33 -48.01 19.65 -19.19
N GLN A 34 -47.75 20.94 -19.48
CA GLN A 34 -46.43 21.55 -19.34
C GLN A 34 -46.03 21.76 -17.88
N ALA A 35 -46.99 22.07 -16.99
CA ALA A 35 -46.76 22.17 -15.54
C ALA A 35 -46.44 20.79 -14.92
N ASP A 36 -47.16 19.75 -15.29
CA ASP A 36 -46.90 18.37 -14.84
C ASP A 36 -45.51 17.89 -15.28
N THR A 37 -45.13 18.20 -16.52
CA THR A 37 -43.79 17.88 -17.05
C THR A 37 -42.70 18.58 -16.23
N LEU A 38 -42.88 19.87 -15.91
CA LEU A 38 -41.91 20.63 -15.11
C LEU A 38 -41.80 20.10 -13.68
N GLN A 39 -42.93 19.72 -13.07
CA GLN A 39 -42.97 19.16 -11.73
C GLN A 39 -42.27 17.79 -11.67
N GLY A 40 -42.45 16.95 -12.70
CA GLY A 40 -41.70 15.71 -12.84
C GLY A 40 -40.19 15.93 -12.98
N ILE A 41 -39.76 16.97 -13.70
CA ILE A 41 -38.34 17.34 -13.81
C ILE A 41 -37.79 17.78 -12.45
N LEU A 42 -38.51 18.63 -11.72
CA LEU A 42 -38.10 19.09 -10.39
C LEU A 42 -37.92 17.93 -9.41
N GLN A 43 -38.84 16.97 -9.39
CA GLN A 43 -38.70 15.78 -8.56
C GLN A 43 -37.43 14.98 -8.90
N ARG A 44 -37.14 14.79 -10.20
CA ARG A 44 -35.91 14.11 -10.64
C ARG A 44 -34.65 14.88 -10.25
N VAL A 45 -34.65 16.20 -10.36
CA VAL A 45 -33.52 17.06 -9.94
C VAL A 45 -33.27 16.91 -8.44
N THR A 46 -34.30 17.02 -7.59
CA THR A 46 -34.12 16.84 -6.14
C THR A 46 -33.69 15.43 -5.77
N SER A 47 -34.10 14.41 -6.53
CA SER A 47 -33.64 13.03 -6.33
C SER A 47 -32.15 12.89 -6.65
N LEU A 48 -31.72 13.41 -7.80
CA LEU A 48 -30.32 13.39 -8.22
C LEU A 48 -29.42 14.18 -7.27
N GLU A 49 -29.89 15.32 -6.77
CA GLU A 49 -29.13 16.12 -5.79
C GLU A 49 -28.88 15.35 -4.50
N ARG A 50 -29.87 14.60 -4.00
CA ARG A 50 -29.68 13.73 -2.83
C ARG A 50 -28.68 12.63 -3.11
N GLU A 51 -28.74 12.00 -4.28
CA GLU A 51 -27.79 10.96 -4.67
C GLU A 51 -26.37 11.49 -4.74
N VAL A 52 -26.15 12.67 -5.32
CA VAL A 52 -24.84 13.34 -5.35
C VAL A 52 -24.33 13.65 -3.95
N GLN A 53 -25.20 14.05 -3.03
CA GLN A 53 -24.82 14.28 -1.64
C GLN A 53 -24.39 12.99 -0.94
N THR A 54 -25.13 11.90 -1.13
CA THR A 54 -24.78 10.57 -0.60
C THR A 54 -23.44 10.10 -1.16
N LEU A 55 -23.27 10.15 -2.48
CA LEU A 55 -22.02 9.76 -3.14
C LEU A 55 -20.83 10.61 -2.67
N LYS A 56 -21.02 11.91 -2.40
CA LYS A 56 -19.98 12.76 -1.83
C LYS A 56 -19.59 12.32 -0.42
N ALA A 57 -20.57 11.96 0.42
CA ALA A 57 -20.32 11.47 1.77
C ALA A 57 -19.59 10.11 1.74
N GLU A 58 -20.01 9.19 0.88
CA GLU A 58 -19.34 7.90 0.68
C GLU A 58 -17.91 8.08 0.20
N ASN A 59 -17.69 8.94 -0.81
CA ASN A 59 -16.33 9.23 -1.31
C ASN A 59 -15.43 9.84 -0.23
N ALA A 60 -15.96 10.69 0.65
CA ALA A 60 -15.18 11.23 1.76
C ALA A 60 -14.72 10.14 2.74
N ILE A 61 -15.59 9.16 3.04
CA ILE A 61 -15.24 8.00 3.87
C ILE A 61 -14.20 7.13 3.16
N LEU A 62 -14.38 6.85 1.87
CA LEU A 62 -13.44 6.05 1.09
C LEU A 62 -12.04 6.68 1.04
N LEU A 63 -11.94 8.00 0.87
CA LEU A 63 -10.65 8.72 0.90
C LEU A 63 -9.96 8.61 2.27
N LYS A 64 -10.73 8.66 3.36
CA LYS A 64 -10.20 8.47 4.72
C LYS A 64 -9.69 7.05 4.93
N ASN A 65 -10.43 6.05 4.45
CA ASN A 65 -10.03 4.65 4.54
C ASN A 65 -8.76 4.39 3.72
N ALA A 66 -8.70 4.88 2.47
CA ALA A 66 -7.51 4.76 1.63
C ALA A 66 -6.26 5.38 2.28
N SER A 67 -6.40 6.53 2.95
CA SER A 67 -5.30 7.15 3.69
C SER A 67 -4.86 6.29 4.89
N SER A 68 -5.82 5.68 5.59
CA SER A 68 -5.55 4.77 6.71
C SER A 68 -4.87 3.49 6.22
N ASP A 69 -5.29 2.94 5.09
CA ASP A 69 -4.68 1.77 4.46
C ASP A 69 -3.22 2.04 4.09
N VAL A 70 -2.91 3.19 3.51
CA VAL A 70 -1.51 3.59 3.20
C VAL A 70 -0.68 3.66 4.49
N ALA A 71 -1.21 4.23 5.57
CA ALA A 71 -0.51 4.30 6.85
C ALA A 71 -0.23 2.90 7.42
N LEU A 72 -1.23 2.02 7.39
CA LEU A 72 -1.10 0.63 7.83
C LEU A 72 -0.10 -0.16 6.98
N GLN A 73 -0.09 0.04 5.66
CA GLN A 73 0.90 -0.61 4.77
C GLN A 73 2.33 -0.21 5.13
N ASN A 74 2.56 1.07 5.47
CA ASN A 74 3.87 1.55 5.90
C ASN A 74 4.28 0.94 7.25
N GLU A 75 3.37 0.85 8.21
CA GLU A 75 3.63 0.22 9.50
C GLU A 75 3.93 -1.28 9.34
N ILE A 76 3.15 -2.00 8.51
CA ILE A 76 3.41 -3.41 8.18
C ILE A 76 4.79 -3.58 7.54
N ALA A 77 5.18 -2.69 6.63
CA ALA A 77 6.50 -2.74 6.01
C ALA A 77 7.63 -2.57 7.04
N GLN A 78 7.48 -1.64 7.99
CA GLN A 78 8.43 -1.45 9.08
C GLN A 78 8.49 -2.67 10.01
N LEU A 79 7.34 -3.20 10.43
CA LEU A 79 7.29 -4.38 11.30
C LEU A 79 7.89 -5.61 10.63
N LYS A 80 7.67 -5.80 9.33
CA LYS A 80 8.31 -6.88 8.56
C LYS A 80 9.83 -6.77 8.57
N SER A 81 10.37 -5.55 8.44
CA SER A 81 11.83 -5.35 8.49
C SER A 81 12.44 -5.73 9.84
N GLN A 82 11.70 -5.53 10.94
CA GLN A 82 12.13 -5.90 12.29
C GLN A 82 12.05 -7.41 12.56
N GLN A 83 11.25 -8.14 11.76
CA GLN A 83 11.08 -9.59 11.87
C GLN A 83 12.02 -10.38 10.98
N GLN A 84 12.88 -9.70 10.21
CA GLN A 84 13.84 -10.38 9.34
C GLN A 84 14.81 -11.21 10.20
N PRO A 85 14.93 -12.53 9.96
CA PRO A 85 15.90 -13.35 10.67
C PRO A 85 17.32 -12.82 10.43
N ILE A 86 18.14 -12.85 11.49
CA ILE A 86 19.54 -12.45 11.44
C ILE A 86 20.37 -13.67 11.83
N ALA A 87 21.22 -14.12 10.91
CA ALA A 87 22.07 -15.27 11.14
C ALA A 87 23.31 -15.19 10.25
N PHE A 88 24.46 -15.60 10.78
CA PHE A 88 25.66 -15.77 9.98
C PHE A 88 26.36 -17.07 10.33
N PHE A 89 27.07 -17.61 9.35
CA PHE A 89 28.00 -18.72 9.51
C PHE A 89 29.15 -18.49 8.55
N ALA A 90 30.36 -18.45 9.09
CA ALA A 90 31.57 -18.17 8.35
C ALA A 90 32.72 -19.03 8.89
N GLU A 91 33.66 -19.34 8.02
CA GLU A 91 34.87 -20.10 8.31
C GLU A 91 36.11 -19.39 7.76
N LEU A 92 37.30 -19.86 8.18
CA LEU A 92 38.55 -19.41 7.60
C LEU A 92 38.74 -20.14 6.27
N SER A 93 39.01 -19.41 5.19
CA SER A 93 39.36 -20.04 3.91
C SER A 93 40.75 -20.70 3.94
N ASN A 94 41.63 -20.20 4.81
CA ASN A 94 42.99 -20.67 5.01
C ASN A 94 43.38 -20.56 6.48
N ASP A 95 44.29 -21.44 6.93
CA ASP A 95 44.82 -21.39 8.28
C ASP A 95 45.52 -20.06 8.58
N MET A 96 45.32 -19.53 9.78
CA MET A 96 46.04 -18.36 10.26
C MET A 96 47.42 -18.76 10.78
N VAL A 97 48.48 -18.27 10.14
CA VAL A 97 49.87 -18.54 10.53
C VAL A 97 50.43 -17.34 11.30
N ASN A 98 50.93 -17.59 12.52
CA ASN A 98 51.56 -16.59 13.39
C ASN A 98 50.77 -15.28 13.56
N PRO A 99 49.50 -15.34 14.03
CA PRO A 99 48.69 -14.14 14.23
C PRO A 99 49.34 -13.20 15.26
N SER A 100 49.25 -11.89 15.00
CA SER A 100 49.72 -10.87 15.94
C SER A 100 48.82 -10.80 17.17
N SER A 101 49.38 -10.42 18.31
CA SER A 101 48.58 -10.19 19.52
C SER A 101 47.52 -9.11 19.28
N GLY A 102 46.26 -9.41 19.60
CA GLY A 102 45.14 -8.50 19.36
C GLY A 102 44.67 -8.42 17.90
N GLN A 103 45.23 -9.22 17.00
CA GLN A 103 44.72 -9.32 15.63
C GLN A 103 43.27 -9.81 15.63
N THR A 104 42.41 -9.12 14.89
CA THR A 104 41.04 -9.57 14.65
C THR A 104 41.05 -10.75 13.69
N VAL A 105 40.40 -11.84 14.08
CA VAL A 105 40.21 -13.01 13.21
C VAL A 105 39.09 -12.69 12.22
N VAL A 106 39.40 -12.81 10.93
CA VAL A 106 38.45 -12.57 9.84
C VAL A 106 38.12 -13.92 9.23
N PHE A 107 36.91 -14.44 9.51
CA PHE A 107 36.37 -15.63 8.87
C PHE A 107 35.82 -15.21 7.51
N ASP A 108 36.68 -15.24 6.50
CA ASP A 108 36.47 -14.63 5.19
C ASP A 108 35.54 -15.46 4.29
N GLN A 109 35.41 -16.76 4.54
CA GLN A 109 34.52 -17.63 3.80
C GLN A 109 33.11 -17.63 4.39
N ILE A 110 32.17 -16.98 3.71
CA ILE A 110 30.77 -16.89 4.14
C ILE A 110 29.96 -18.08 3.64
N LEU A 111 29.39 -18.86 4.56
CA LEU A 111 28.41 -19.91 4.28
C LEU A 111 26.98 -19.38 4.36
N THR A 112 26.71 -18.44 5.28
CA THR A 112 25.40 -17.79 5.46
C THR A 112 25.60 -16.40 6.05
N ASN A 113 24.82 -15.40 5.60
CA ASN A 113 24.85 -14.04 6.16
C ASN A 113 23.47 -13.35 5.99
N ILE A 114 22.43 -13.96 6.56
CA ILE A 114 21.07 -13.44 6.50
C ILE A 114 21.02 -12.14 7.33
N GLY A 115 20.50 -11.07 6.70
CA GLY A 115 20.50 -9.74 7.29
C GLY A 115 21.81 -8.97 7.11
N ASN A 116 22.83 -9.57 6.47
CA ASN A 116 24.12 -8.94 6.16
C ASN A 116 24.80 -8.30 7.39
N ALA A 117 24.63 -8.92 8.56
CA ALA A 117 25.11 -8.38 9.82
C ALA A 117 26.60 -8.69 10.09
N TYR A 118 27.17 -9.69 9.41
CA TYR A 118 28.59 -10.00 9.49
C TYR A 118 29.36 -9.41 8.30
N ASN A 119 30.49 -8.74 8.56
CA ASN A 119 31.34 -8.16 7.52
C ASN A 119 32.61 -9.03 7.31
N PRO A 120 32.71 -9.79 6.19
CA PRO A 120 33.85 -10.68 5.91
C PRO A 120 35.17 -9.96 5.65
N SER A 121 35.18 -8.64 5.46
CA SER A 121 36.42 -7.88 5.31
C SER A 121 37.01 -7.42 6.64
N THR A 122 36.21 -7.43 7.71
CA THR A 122 36.61 -6.92 9.03
C THR A 122 36.51 -7.96 10.15
N GLY A 123 35.77 -9.04 9.95
CA GLY A 123 35.49 -10.04 10.98
C GLY A 123 34.44 -9.60 12.00
N ILE A 124 33.78 -8.46 11.79
CA ILE A 124 32.89 -7.84 12.77
C ILE A 124 31.43 -8.19 12.45
N PHE A 125 30.72 -8.68 13.47
CA PHE A 125 29.26 -8.75 13.48
C PHE A 125 28.69 -7.47 14.09
N THR A 126 27.75 -6.82 13.40
CA THR A 126 27.01 -5.65 13.89
C THR A 126 25.55 -6.03 14.06
N ALA A 127 25.06 -6.05 15.30
CA ALA A 127 23.66 -6.29 15.61
C ALA A 127 22.78 -5.20 14.98
N PRO A 128 21.94 -5.50 13.97
CA PRO A 128 21.14 -4.48 13.30
C PRO A 128 19.90 -4.08 14.11
N LEU A 129 19.47 -4.93 15.05
CA LEU A 129 18.31 -4.71 15.90
C LEU A 129 18.65 -5.00 17.37
N PRO A 130 18.02 -4.32 18.34
CA PRO A 130 18.12 -4.69 19.74
C PRO A 130 17.59 -6.10 19.98
N GLY A 131 18.31 -6.91 20.75
CA GLY A 131 17.89 -8.27 21.06
C GLY A 131 19.01 -9.11 21.65
N THR A 132 18.69 -10.40 21.85
CA THR A 132 19.65 -11.40 22.33
C THR A 132 20.27 -12.10 21.13
N TYR A 133 21.60 -12.21 21.15
CA TYR A 133 22.37 -12.89 20.12
C TYR A 133 23.14 -14.06 20.73
N HIS A 134 23.25 -15.15 19.99
CA HIS A 134 24.02 -16.32 20.37
C HIS A 134 25.21 -16.46 19.41
N PHE A 135 26.40 -16.58 19.97
CA PHE A 135 27.63 -16.83 19.22
C PHE A 135 28.15 -18.21 19.58
N ASN A 136 28.40 -19.02 18.56
CA ASN A 136 29.15 -20.26 18.68
C ASN A 136 30.44 -20.10 17.87
N VAL A 137 31.54 -20.56 18.44
CA VAL A 137 32.84 -20.59 17.75
C VAL A 137 33.50 -21.92 18.04
N VAL A 138 34.06 -22.53 17.00
CA VAL A 138 34.87 -23.73 17.09
C VAL A 138 36.22 -23.37 16.50
N LEU A 139 37.28 -23.62 17.27
CA LEU A 139 38.65 -23.32 16.90
C LEU A 139 39.50 -24.56 17.17
N SER A 140 40.46 -24.79 16.30
CA SER A 140 41.52 -25.78 16.49
C SER A 140 42.85 -25.14 16.15
N SER A 141 43.89 -25.61 16.80
CA SER A 141 45.28 -25.31 16.43
C SER A 141 45.99 -26.65 16.23
N PRO A 142 46.89 -26.76 15.23
CA PRO A 142 47.74 -27.93 15.09
C PRO A 142 48.54 -28.19 16.36
N GLU A 143 48.85 -29.47 16.63
CA GLU A 143 49.75 -29.85 17.71
C GLU A 143 51.14 -29.26 17.46
N ASN A 144 51.69 -28.59 18.47
CA ASN A 144 53.01 -27.98 18.36
C ASN A 144 54.05 -28.94 18.94
N ARG A 145 55.02 -29.36 18.12
CA ARG A 145 56.05 -30.34 18.53
C ARG A 145 57.00 -29.81 19.63
N ASP A 146 57.00 -28.51 19.84
CA ASP A 146 57.86 -27.82 20.81
C ASP A 146 57.17 -27.57 22.16
N GLY A 147 55.97 -28.11 22.39
CA GLY A 147 55.36 -28.22 23.72
C GLY A 147 54.92 -26.91 24.38
N ALA A 148 54.71 -25.84 23.61
CA ALA A 148 54.25 -24.58 24.18
C ALA A 148 52.75 -24.29 23.92
N HIS A 149 52.18 -23.56 24.86
CA HIS A 149 50.81 -23.04 24.90
C HIS A 149 50.72 -21.82 23.97
N TYR A 150 49.78 -21.71 23.02
CA TYR A 150 49.94 -20.68 21.97
C TYR A 150 48.79 -19.73 21.66
N MET A 151 47.52 -20.02 21.95
CA MET A 151 46.46 -19.16 21.43
C MET A 151 45.34 -18.91 22.44
N HIS A 152 45.14 -17.63 22.77
CA HIS A 152 43.94 -17.17 23.45
C HIS A 152 43.06 -16.45 22.43
N PHE A 153 41.81 -16.89 22.33
CA PHE A 153 40.80 -16.24 21.52
C PHE A 153 39.82 -15.50 22.42
N PHE A 154 39.46 -14.28 22.04
CA PHE A 154 38.51 -13.47 22.78
C PHE A 154 37.36 -13.11 21.85
N LEU A 155 36.13 -13.20 22.35
CA LEU A 155 35.02 -12.49 21.72
C LEU A 155 34.90 -11.12 22.37
N LEU A 156 34.82 -10.09 21.53
CA LEU A 156 34.71 -8.70 21.96
C LEU A 156 33.32 -8.16 21.64
N GLN A 157 32.74 -7.43 22.60
CA GLN A 157 31.54 -6.64 22.41
C GLN A 157 31.93 -5.16 22.59
N ASN A 158 31.85 -4.38 21.52
CA ASN A 158 32.21 -2.96 21.51
C ASN A 158 33.61 -2.70 22.12
N GLY A 159 34.60 -3.53 21.74
CA GLY A 159 35.99 -3.44 22.23
C GLY A 159 36.24 -4.05 23.61
N ARG A 160 35.21 -4.55 24.31
CA ARG A 160 35.36 -5.19 25.62
C ARG A 160 35.31 -6.71 25.49
N LYS A 161 36.29 -7.42 26.05
CA LYS A 161 36.30 -8.89 26.10
C LYS A 161 35.11 -9.39 26.94
N PHE A 162 34.26 -10.21 26.36
CA PHE A 162 33.13 -10.83 27.08
C PHE A 162 33.21 -12.36 27.16
N ALA A 163 33.97 -13.00 26.28
CA ALA A 163 34.26 -14.43 26.34
C ALA A 163 35.73 -14.72 26.03
N TYR A 164 36.20 -15.84 26.57
CA TYR A 164 37.60 -16.26 26.59
C TYR A 164 37.66 -17.74 26.20
N LEU A 165 38.44 -18.06 25.18
CA LEU A 165 38.71 -19.42 24.75
C LEU A 165 40.22 -19.66 24.81
N PHE A 166 40.60 -20.75 25.48
CA PHE A 166 41.97 -21.19 25.63
C PHE A 166 42.18 -22.37 24.68
N LEU A 167 43.08 -22.20 23.70
CA LEU A 167 43.52 -23.27 22.82
C LEU A 167 44.87 -23.71 23.33
N ASP A 168 44.84 -24.80 24.08
CA ASP A 168 45.97 -25.23 24.86
C ASP A 168 46.25 -26.73 24.73
N HIS A 169 47.52 -27.09 24.81
CA HIS A 169 47.99 -28.45 24.87
C HIS A 169 48.36 -28.76 26.32
N ASN A 170 47.52 -29.56 27.00
CA ASN A 170 47.82 -30.02 28.35
C ASN A 170 48.64 -31.31 28.28
N THR A 171 49.94 -31.23 28.58
CA THR A 171 50.82 -32.41 28.67
C THR A 171 50.81 -33.08 30.04
N ASP A 172 50.09 -32.55 31.03
CA ASP A 172 50.13 -33.02 32.42
C ASP A 172 49.07 -34.11 32.72
N TYR A 173 49.10 -35.23 31.98
CA TYR A 173 48.33 -36.45 32.29
C TYR A 173 49.20 -37.71 32.26
#